data_AF-A0A6I2MF25-F1
#
_entry.id   AF-A0A6I2MF25-F1
#
_cell.length_a   1.000
_cell.length_b   1.000
_cell.length_c   1.000
_cell.angle_alpha   90.00
_cell.angle_beta   90.00
_cell.angle_gamma   90.00
#
_symmetry.space_group_name_H-M   'P 1'
#
loop_
_entity.id
_entity.type
_entity.pdbx_description
1 polymer ?
#
loop_
_entity_poly.entity_id
_entity_poly.type
_entity_poly.pdbx_seq_one_letter_code
_entity_poly.pdbx_strand_id
1 'polypeptide(L)'
;MLKKMLKNERGLTLIELLAVVVILGIIAAIAVPAIGGVIQKSKEDAALSEASQIIDASKLYVASKNPTSYPVSLVKTSTKNDLAEYLDKPSDFTLTISKNGNQLVYTLTGHKVNSAITDFSTGATEQQIADKLKN
;
A
#
# COMPACT_ATOMS: atom_id res chain seq x y z
N MET A 1 -62.83 16.35 13.00
CA MET A 1 -62.49 17.11 11.78
C MET A 1 -61.02 16.86 11.42
N LEU A 2 -60.71 15.77 10.71
CA LEU A 2 -59.34 15.43 10.31
C LEU A 2 -59.29 15.10 8.80
N LYS A 3 -59.87 16.00 7.99
CA LYS A 3 -60.07 15.79 6.55
C LYS A 3 -59.39 16.96 5.83
N LYS A 4 -58.31 16.66 5.09
CA LYS A 4 -57.55 17.52 4.14
C LYS A 4 -56.09 17.85 4.49
N MET A 5 -55.27 16.86 4.86
CA MET A 5 -53.80 17.02 4.78
C MET A 5 -53.09 15.91 3.97
N LEU A 6 -53.83 15.14 3.17
CA LEU A 6 -53.25 14.10 2.32
C LEU A 6 -53.42 14.50 0.86
N LYS A 7 -52.30 14.44 0.13
CA LYS A 7 -52.12 14.64 -1.32
C LYS A 7 -51.86 16.07 -1.78
N ASN A 8 -50.59 16.45 -1.64
CA ASN A 8 -49.93 17.32 -2.61
C ASN A 8 -48.68 16.61 -3.18
N GLU A 9 -48.87 15.36 -3.59
CA GLU A 9 -47.85 14.53 -4.28
C GLU A 9 -47.69 15.07 -5.71
N ARG A 10 -46.94 16.17 -5.86
CA ARG A 10 -46.45 16.63 -7.16
C ARG A 10 -45.46 15.58 -7.66
N GLY A 11 -45.92 14.72 -8.58
CA GLY A 11 -45.09 13.69 -9.19
C GLY A 11 -43.94 14.31 -9.97
N LEU A 12 -42.73 13.79 -9.74
CA LEU A 12 -41.53 14.13 -10.50
C LEU A 12 -41.72 13.67 -11.96
N THR A 13 -41.34 14.49 -12.92
CA THR A 13 -41.46 14.12 -14.33
C THR A 13 -40.32 13.19 -14.74
N LEU A 14 -40.58 12.28 -15.70
CA LEU A 14 -39.53 11.38 -16.21
C LEU A 14 -38.34 12.13 -16.82
N ILE A 15 -38.59 13.31 -17.39
CA ILE A 15 -37.54 14.13 -18.00
C ILE A 15 -36.61 14.76 -16.96
N GLU A 16 -37.13 15.12 -15.78
CA GLU A 16 -36.31 15.60 -14.66
C GLU A 16 -35.40 14.49 -14.13
N LEU A 17 -35.91 13.27 -13.97
CA LEU A 17 -35.07 12.13 -13.60
C LEU A 17 -34.01 11.83 -14.66
N LEU A 18 -34.40 11.88 -15.95
CA LEU A 18 -33.50 11.62 -17.06
C LEU A 18 -32.33 12.62 -17.12
N ALA A 19 -32.60 13.92 -16.94
CA ALA A 19 -31.55 14.93 -16.91
C ALA A 19 -30.53 14.67 -15.78
N VAL A 20 -31.00 14.23 -14.60
CA VAL A 20 -30.14 13.94 -13.44
C VAL A 20 -29.23 12.73 -13.70
N VAL A 21 -29.77 11.60 -14.20
CA VAL A 21 -28.92 10.43 -14.48
C VAL A 21 -27.93 10.67 -15.60
N VAL A 22 -28.25 11.54 -16.58
CA VAL A 22 -27.29 11.95 -17.62
C VAL A 22 -26.12 12.72 -17.00
N ILE A 23 -26.38 13.70 -16.14
CA ILE A 23 -25.33 14.48 -15.47
C ILE A 23 -24.49 13.57 -14.56
N LEU A 24 -25.13 12.71 -13.76
CA LEU A 24 -24.42 11.74 -12.91
C LEU A 24 -23.57 10.76 -13.75
N GLY A 25 -24.06 10.36 -14.92
CA GLY A 25 -23.32 9.51 -15.86
C GLY A 25 -22.03 10.16 -16.37
N ILE A 26 -22.09 11.44 -16.75
CA ILE A 26 -20.91 12.21 -17.19
C ILE A 26 -19.90 12.36 -16.06
N ILE A 27 -20.35 12.70 -14.85
CA ILE A 27 -19.47 12.84 -13.68
C ILE A 27 -18.83 11.49 -13.34
N ALA A 28 -19.60 10.41 -13.32
CA ALA A 28 -19.11 9.07 -13.02
C ALA A 28 -18.04 8.60 -14.02
N ALA A 29 -18.22 8.90 -15.31
CA ALA A 29 -17.28 8.52 -16.37
C ALA A 29 -15.86 9.10 -16.15
N ILE A 30 -15.75 10.32 -15.61
CA ILE A 30 -14.45 10.97 -15.34
C ILE A 30 -13.96 10.62 -13.92
N ALA A 31 -14.86 10.59 -12.95
CA ALA A 31 -14.50 10.42 -11.54
C ALA A 31 -13.94 9.01 -11.24
N VAL A 32 -14.52 7.95 -11.80
CA VAL A 32 -14.11 6.57 -11.53
C VAL A 32 -12.64 6.30 -11.91
N PRO A 33 -12.17 6.57 -13.14
CA PRO A 33 -10.77 6.34 -13.48
C PRO A 33 -9.81 7.26 -12.71
N ALA A 34 -10.19 8.53 -12.48
CA ALA A 34 -9.38 9.48 -11.74
C ALA A 34 -9.14 9.04 -10.28
N ILE A 35 -10.21 8.64 -9.57
CA ILE A 35 -10.13 8.16 -8.19
C ILE A 35 -9.36 6.83 -8.13
N GLY A 36 -9.55 5.94 -9.10
CA GLY A 36 -8.80 4.68 -9.19
C GLY A 36 -7.29 4.89 -9.22
N GLY A 37 -6.80 5.83 -10.04
CA GLY A 37 -5.38 6.16 -10.13
C GLY A 37 -4.81 6.73 -8.83
N VAL A 38 -5.55 7.63 -8.16
CA VAL A 38 -5.13 8.23 -6.88
C VAL A 38 -5.05 7.16 -5.78
N ILE A 39 -6.03 6.26 -5.70
CA ILE A 39 -6.03 5.16 -4.73
C ILE A 39 -4.84 4.23 -4.98
N GLN A 40 -4.55 3.90 -6.24
CA GLN A 40 -3.42 3.04 -6.58
C GLN A 40 -2.09 3.67 -6.17
N LYS A 41 -1.87 4.95 -6.50
CA LYS A 41 -0.66 5.69 -6.07
C LYS A 41 -0.55 5.78 -4.54
N SER A 42 -1.65 6.05 -3.85
CA SER A 42 -1.67 6.07 -2.37
C SER A 42 -1.27 4.72 -1.77
N LYS A 43 -1.68 3.60 -2.38
CA LYS A 43 -1.29 2.26 -1.93
C LYS A 43 0.19 1.98 -2.20
N GLU A 44 0.72 2.41 -3.34
CA GLU A 44 2.14 2.30 -3.68
C GLU A 44 3.00 3.09 -2.69
N ASP A 45 2.63 4.34 -2.41
CA ASP A 45 3.38 5.20 -1.49
C ASP A 45 3.34 4.66 -0.05
N ALA A 46 2.19 4.15 0.39
CA ALA A 46 2.08 3.48 1.69
C ALA A 46 2.96 2.22 1.77
N ALA A 47 2.98 1.40 0.71
CA ALA A 47 3.81 0.21 0.65
C ALA A 47 5.32 0.54 0.62
N LEU A 48 5.72 1.60 -0.10
CA LEU A 48 7.09 2.10 -0.11
C LEU A 48 7.54 2.59 1.26
N SER A 49 6.68 3.35 1.96
CA SER A 49 6.98 3.84 3.30
C SER A 49 7.16 2.69 4.29
N GLU A 50 6.27 1.69 4.26
CA GLU A 50 6.38 0.51 5.12
C GLU A 50 7.64 -0.31 4.78
N ALA A 51 7.96 -0.48 3.50
CA ALA A 51 9.17 -1.16 3.07
C ALA A 51 10.45 -0.48 3.58
N SER A 52 10.50 0.86 3.55
CA SER A 52 11.61 1.63 4.13
C SER A 52 11.73 1.40 5.63
N GLN A 53 10.62 1.41 6.37
CA GLN A 53 10.61 1.15 7.81
C GLN A 53 11.10 -0.26 8.14
N ILE A 54 10.73 -1.26 7.34
CA ILE A 54 11.22 -2.65 7.49
C ILE A 54 12.73 -2.69 7.30
N ILE A 55 13.26 -2.01 6.28
CA ILE A 55 14.71 -1.97 6.03
C ILE A 55 15.45 -1.30 7.18
N ASP A 56 14.96 -0.16 7.68
CA ASP A 56 15.60 0.55 8.78
C ASP A 56 15.56 -0.25 10.09
N ALA A 57 14.44 -0.92 10.39
CA ALA A 57 14.34 -1.85 11.50
C ALA A 57 15.35 -3.01 11.37
N SER A 58 15.62 -3.45 10.15
CA SER A 58 16.54 -4.56 9.87
C SER A 58 18.00 -4.13 9.96
N LYS A 59 18.32 -2.89 9.61
CA LYS A 59 19.64 -2.30 9.88
C LYS A 59 19.87 -2.21 11.39
N LEU A 60 18.87 -1.80 12.15
CA LEU A 60 18.95 -1.78 13.61
C LEU A 60 19.17 -3.19 14.18
N TYR A 61 18.43 -4.19 13.67
CA TYR A 61 18.68 -5.60 14.03
C TYR A 61 20.14 -6.02 13.78
N VAL A 62 20.70 -5.71 12.61
CA VAL A 62 22.10 -6.04 12.29
C VAL A 62 23.07 -5.33 13.23
N ALA A 63 22.82 -4.05 13.52
CA ALA A 63 23.64 -3.27 14.45
C ALA A 63 23.59 -3.84 15.88
N SER A 64 22.42 -4.28 16.34
CA SER A 64 22.23 -4.78 17.71
C SER A 64 22.67 -6.23 17.89
N LYS A 65 22.38 -7.13 16.94
CA LYS A 65 22.69 -8.56 17.05
C LYS A 65 24.03 -8.95 16.42
N ASN A 66 24.60 -8.08 15.59
CA ASN A 66 25.88 -8.24 14.90
C ASN A 66 26.09 -9.66 14.32
N PRO A 67 25.23 -10.09 13.37
CA PRO A 67 25.29 -11.43 12.80
C PRO A 67 26.65 -11.68 12.12
N THR A 68 27.26 -12.82 12.44
CA THR A 68 28.58 -13.22 11.95
C THR A 68 28.53 -14.05 10.66
N SER A 69 27.35 -14.55 10.29
CA SER A 69 27.12 -15.35 9.08
C SER A 69 26.04 -14.72 8.20
N TYR A 70 26.23 -14.81 6.88
CA TYR A 70 25.34 -14.28 5.85
C TYR A 70 25.08 -15.36 4.78
N PRO A 71 23.88 -15.40 4.15
CA PRO A 71 22.80 -14.43 4.29
C PRO A 71 22.00 -14.59 5.59
N VAL A 72 21.48 -13.48 6.11
CA VAL A 72 20.52 -13.46 7.22
C VAL A 72 19.12 -13.29 6.63
N SER A 73 18.18 -14.14 7.03
CA SER A 73 16.78 -14.03 6.64
C SER A 73 15.93 -13.64 7.84
N LEU A 74 15.24 -12.51 7.74
CA LEU A 74 14.30 -11.99 8.74
C LEU A 74 12.91 -12.08 8.16
N VAL A 75 11.99 -12.69 8.90
CA VAL A 75 10.67 -13.01 8.40
C VAL A 75 9.61 -12.48 9.36
N LYS A 76 8.59 -11.86 8.75
CA LYS A 76 7.28 -11.66 9.36
C LYS A 76 6.26 -12.53 8.64
N THR A 77 5.62 -13.42 9.39
CA THR A 77 4.42 -14.15 9.00
C THR A 77 3.38 -14.03 10.11
N SER A 78 2.21 -14.63 9.92
CA SER A 78 1.21 -14.77 10.99
C SER A 78 1.74 -15.43 12.28
N THR A 79 2.80 -16.26 12.19
CA THR A 79 3.33 -17.05 13.31
C THR A 79 4.70 -16.59 13.81
N LYS A 80 5.40 -15.73 13.07
CA LYS A 80 6.76 -15.28 13.38
C LYS A 80 6.91 -13.79 13.11
N ASN A 81 7.64 -13.08 13.98
CA ASN A 81 8.06 -11.70 13.73
C ASN A 81 9.49 -11.50 14.24
N ASP A 82 10.47 -11.66 13.35
CA ASP A 82 11.88 -11.49 13.70
C ASP A 82 12.25 -10.04 14.06
N LEU A 83 11.42 -9.07 13.68
CA LEU A 83 11.61 -7.65 13.94
C LEU A 83 10.65 -7.09 15.01
N ALA A 84 10.01 -7.93 15.83
CA ALA A 84 9.02 -7.48 16.81
C ALA A 84 9.53 -6.44 17.83
N GLU A 85 10.84 -6.46 18.11
CA GLU A 85 11.50 -5.48 18.99
C GLU A 85 11.68 -4.10 18.32
N TYR A 86 11.67 -4.05 16.99
CA TYR A 86 12.04 -2.88 16.20
C TYR A 86 10.89 -2.31 15.36
N LEU A 87 9.84 -3.11 15.12
CA LEU A 87 8.74 -2.77 14.22
C LEU A 87 7.41 -3.35 14.73
N ASP A 88 6.43 -2.47 15.01
CA ASP A 88 5.11 -2.86 15.49
C ASP A 88 4.19 -3.25 14.33
N LYS A 89 3.64 -4.48 14.39
CA LYS A 89 2.64 -5.04 13.47
C LYS A 89 2.87 -4.74 11.98
N PRO A 90 4.06 -4.98 11.40
CA PRO A 90 4.23 -4.90 9.96
C PRO A 90 3.40 -5.98 9.26
N SER A 91 3.06 -5.71 7.99
CA SER A 91 2.53 -6.74 7.10
C SER A 91 3.54 -7.87 6.87
N ASP A 92 3.09 -9.00 6.33
CA ASP A 92 3.97 -10.15 6.10
C ASP A 92 5.08 -9.81 5.08
N PHE A 93 6.30 -10.24 5.38
CA PHE A 93 7.47 -10.01 4.55
C PHE A 93 8.56 -11.05 4.82
N THR A 94 9.47 -11.18 3.85
CA THR A 94 10.78 -11.82 4.03
C THR A 94 11.84 -10.83 3.60
N LEU A 95 12.78 -10.54 4.49
CA LEU A 95 13.92 -9.70 4.20
C LEU A 95 15.17 -10.56 4.23
N THR A 96 15.94 -10.51 3.14
CA THR A 96 17.23 -11.17 3.05
C THR A 96 18.34 -10.13 3.06
N ILE A 97 19.28 -10.31 3.97
CA ILE A 97 20.48 -9.47 4.11
C ILE A 97 21.66 -10.30 3.60
N SER A 98 22.23 -9.89 2.49
CA SER A 98 23.36 -10.57 1.83
C SER A 98 24.60 -9.70 1.86
N LYS A 99 25.78 -10.31 1.86
CA LYS A 99 27.06 -9.59 1.69
C LYS A 99 27.48 -9.60 0.23
N ASN A 100 27.76 -8.42 -0.31
CA ASN A 100 28.49 -8.25 -1.56
C ASN A 100 29.81 -7.52 -1.25
N GLY A 101 30.89 -8.28 -1.04
CA GLY A 101 32.13 -7.77 -0.48
C GLY A 101 31.92 -7.21 0.94
N ASN A 102 32.27 -5.94 1.15
CA ASN A 102 32.09 -5.24 2.43
C ASN A 102 30.70 -4.58 2.57
N GLN A 103 29.86 -4.62 1.53
CA GLN A 103 28.55 -3.98 1.54
C GLN A 103 27.45 -4.97 1.91
N LEU A 104 26.53 -4.55 2.78
CA LEU A 104 25.29 -5.28 3.05
C LEU A 104 24.22 -4.87 2.04
N VAL A 105 23.58 -5.85 1.42
CA VAL A 105 22.49 -5.68 0.48
C VAL A 105 21.22 -6.19 1.17
N TYR A 106 20.25 -5.30 1.34
CA TYR A 106 18.94 -5.61 1.91
C TYR A 106 17.94 -5.80 0.78
N THR A 107 17.33 -6.98 0.70
CA THR A 107 16.33 -7.32 -0.30
C THR A 107 15.03 -7.73 0.38
N LEU A 108 13.95 -6.98 0.13
CA LEU A 108 12.61 -7.24 0.63
C LEU A 108 11.78 -8.02 -0.40
N THR A 109 11.25 -9.17 0.01
CA THR A 109 10.39 -10.05 -0.78
C THR A 109 9.10 -10.38 -0.02
N GLY A 110 8.05 -10.73 -0.75
CA GLY A 110 6.77 -11.13 -0.17
C GLY A 110 5.96 -10.01 0.50
N HIS A 111 6.44 -8.75 0.44
CA HIS A 111 5.74 -7.58 0.96
C HIS A 111 4.82 -6.97 -0.13
N LYS A 112 3.83 -6.17 0.29
CA LYS A 112 2.89 -5.48 -0.62
C LYS A 112 3.59 -4.62 -1.66
N VAL A 113 4.79 -4.10 -1.39
CA VAL A 113 5.56 -3.29 -2.33
C VAL A 113 5.96 -4.09 -3.58
N ASN A 114 6.17 -5.41 -3.47
CA ASN A 114 6.57 -6.27 -4.57
C ASN A 114 5.43 -6.51 -5.59
N SER A 115 4.18 -6.39 -5.15
CA SER A 115 3.00 -6.47 -6.03
C SER A 115 2.48 -5.09 -6.42
N ALA A 116 2.73 -4.05 -5.62
CA ALA A 116 2.34 -2.69 -5.93
C ALA A 116 3.22 -2.06 -7.03
N ILE A 117 4.50 -2.45 -7.13
CA ILE A 117 5.45 -1.88 -8.09
C ILE A 117 6.01 -3.00 -8.97
N THR A 118 5.75 -2.93 -10.27
CA THR A 118 6.14 -3.96 -11.26
C THR A 118 7.63 -4.26 -11.26
N ASP A 119 8.45 -3.22 -11.06
CA ASP A 119 9.92 -3.30 -11.04
C ASP A 119 10.44 -4.13 -9.87
N PHE A 120 9.61 -4.40 -8.85
CA PHE A 120 9.98 -5.07 -7.60
C PHE A 120 9.43 -6.50 -7.49
N SER A 121 8.86 -7.04 -8.58
CA SER A 121 8.14 -8.33 -8.59
C SER A 121 8.95 -9.52 -8.07
N THR A 122 10.27 -9.51 -8.20
CA THR A 122 11.18 -10.56 -7.70
C THR A 122 11.85 -10.21 -6.37
N GLY A 123 11.63 -9.00 -5.86
CA GLY A 123 12.30 -8.44 -4.69
C GLY A 123 12.61 -6.97 -4.89
N ALA A 124 12.61 -6.22 -3.79
CA ALA A 124 12.93 -4.80 -3.77
C ALA A 124 14.19 -4.59 -2.94
N THR A 125 15.26 -4.11 -3.57
CA THR A 125 16.47 -3.70 -2.84
C THR A 125 16.28 -2.35 -2.16
N GLU A 126 17.05 -2.09 -1.12
CA GLU A 126 17.06 -0.78 -0.43
C GLU A 126 17.22 0.39 -1.40
N GLN A 127 18.15 0.29 -2.35
CA GLN A 127 18.42 1.36 -3.30
C GLN A 127 17.21 1.62 -4.21
N GLN A 128 16.58 0.55 -4.70
CA GLN A 128 15.38 0.65 -5.53
C GLN A 128 14.22 1.31 -4.79
N ILE A 129 14.00 0.97 -3.51
CA ILE A 129 12.97 1.59 -2.67
C ILE A 129 13.29 3.08 -2.43
N ALA A 130 14.55 3.40 -2.10
CA ALA A 130 14.98 4.78 -1.88
C ALA A 130 14.84 5.65 -3.14
N ASP A 131 15.12 5.10 -4.32
CA ASP A 131 14.97 5.81 -5.59
C ASP A 131 13.50 6.06 -5.95
N LYS A 132 12.60 5.11 -5.64
CA LYS A 132 11.14 5.33 -5.84
C LYS A 132 10.54 6.31 -4.84
N LEU A 133 11.06 6.41 -3.61
CA LEU A 133 10.58 7.37 -2.60
C LEU A 133 10.96 8.82 -2.92
N LYS A 134 12.00 9.05 -3.73
CA LYS A 134 12.45 10.40 -4.13
C LYS A 134 11.69 10.97 -5.32
N ASN A 135 10.93 10.16 -6.04
CA ASN A 135 10.18 10.52 -7.25
C ASN A 135 8.70 10.68 -6.95
#